data_AF-A0A349R476-F1
#
_entry.id   AF-A0A349R476-F1
#
_cell.length_a   1.000
_cell.length_b   1.000
_cell.length_c   1.000
_cell.angle_alpha   90.00
_cell.angle_beta   90.00
_cell.angle_gamma   90.00
#
_symmetry.space_group_name_H-M   'P 1'
#
loop_
_entity.id
_entity.type
_entity.pdbx_description
1 polymer ?
#
loop_
_entity_poly.entity_id
_entity_poly.type
_entity_poly.pdbx_seq_one_letter_code
_entity_poly.pdbx_strand_id
1 'polypeptide(L)' 'MTQYQTLLYYCYSPIEDAEKFASDHLEFCKSLNLVGRIIVADEGLNGTVSGTVESCKSYMDA' A
#
# COMPACT_ATOMS: atom_id res chain seq x y z
N MET A 1 16.26 17.57 7.92
CA MET A 1 15.56 17.19 6.67
C MET A 1 14.63 16.04 7.00
N THR A 2 13.39 16.05 6.54
CA THR A 2 12.48 14.92 6.74
C THR A 2 12.91 13.77 5.83
N GLN A 3 13.09 12.57 6.40
CA GLN A 3 13.49 11.39 5.64
C GLN A 3 12.26 10.70 5.05
N TYR A 4 12.35 10.31 3.78
CA TYR A 4 11.32 9.56 3.08
C TYR A 4 11.83 8.16 2.74
N GLN A 5 10.91 7.21 2.67
CA GLN A 5 11.17 5.85 2.26
C GLN A 5 10.26 5.47 1.09
N THR A 6 10.71 4.49 0.31
CA THR A 6 9.91 3.84 -0.72
C THR A 6 9.86 2.35 -0.41
N LEU A 7 8.65 1.83 -0.30
CA LEU A 7 8.38 0.41 -0.13
C LEU A 7 8.02 -0.18 -1.49
N LEU A 8 8.65 -1.29 -1.87
CA LEU A 8 8.32 -2.07 -3.04
C LEU A 8 8.00 -3.50 -2.58
N TYR A 9 6.87 -4.04 -3.02
CA TYR A 9 6.42 -5.37 -2.59
C TYR A 9 5.49 -6.01 -3.62
N TYR A 10 5.39 -7.33 -3.54
CA TYR A 10 4.37 -8.12 -4.22
C TYR A 10 3.93 -9.27 -3.31
N CYS A 11 2.70 -9.75 -3.48
CA CYS A 11 2.19 -10.91 -2.78
C CYS A 11 1.21 -11.64 -3.70
N TYR A 12 1.46 -12.92 -3.95
CA TYR A 12 0.50 -13.80 -4.61
C TYR A 12 -0.31 -14.51 -3.53
N SER A 13 -1.54 -14.06 -3.34
CA SER A 13 -2.51 -14.62 -2.42
C SER A 13 -3.89 -14.25 -2.94
N PRO A 14 -4.85 -15.18 -2.97
CA PRO A 14 -6.21 -14.86 -3.36
C PRO A 14 -6.76 -13.69 -2.56
N ILE A 15 -7.32 -12.69 -3.26
CA ILE A 15 -8.00 -11.53 -2.65
C ILE A 15 -9.48 -11.64 -3.03
N GLU A 16 -10.36 -11.72 -2.03
CA GLU A 16 -11.80 -11.69 -2.26
C GLU A 16 -12.23 -10.25 -2.58
N ASP A 17 -12.92 -10.06 -3.71
CA ASP A 17 -13.35 -8.75 -4.22
C ASP A 17 -12.18 -7.75 -4.35
N ALA A 18 -11.31 -7.99 -5.34
CA ALA A 18 -10.12 -7.18 -5.58
C ALA A 18 -10.43 -5.69 -5.81
N GLU A 19 -11.58 -5.36 -6.41
CA GLU A 19 -12.00 -3.96 -6.61
C GLU A 19 -12.29 -3.28 -5.27
N LYS A 20 -13.04 -3.94 -4.38
CA LYS A 20 -13.29 -3.43 -3.04
C LYS A 20 -12.01 -3.29 -2.23
N PHE A 21 -11.14 -4.31 -2.24
CA PHE A 21 -9.86 -4.25 -1.54
C PHE A 21 -9.00 -3.09 -2.06
N ALA A 22 -8.96 -2.86 -3.37
CA ALA A 22 -8.23 -1.73 -3.95
C ALA A 22 -8.76 -0.38 -3.46
N SER A 23 -10.08 -0.21 -3.35
CA SER A 23 -10.70 1.01 -2.82
C SER A 23 -10.37 1.23 -1.35
N ASP A 24 -10.57 0.21 -0.50
CA ASP A 24 -10.32 0.29 0.94
C ASP A 24 -8.82 0.55 1.22
N HIS A 25 -7.93 -0.13 0.49
CA HIS A 25 -6.48 0.04 0.62
C HIS A 25 -6.02 1.43 0.14
N LEU A 26 -6.64 2.00 -0.90
CA LEU A 26 -6.36 3.36 -1.35
C LEU A 26 -6.74 4.40 -0.27
N GLU A 27 -7.89 4.23 0.38
CA GLU A 27 -8.32 5.09 1.49
C GLU A 27 -7.35 4.99 2.68
N PHE A 28 -6.95 3.77 3.03
CA PHE A 28 -5.95 3.54 4.07
C PHE A 28 -4.61 4.22 3.75
N CYS A 29 -4.05 4.03 2.55
CA CYS A 29 -2.82 4.69 2.12
C CYS A 29 -2.92 6.22 2.19
N LYS A 30 -4.05 6.80 1.76
CA LYS A 30 -4.29 8.25 1.85
C LYS A 30 -4.34 8.74 3.29
N SER A 31 -4.95 7.97 4.20
CA SER A 31 -5.00 8.33 5.63
C SER A 31 -3.62 8.41 6.27
N LEU A 32 -2.65 7.64 5.76
CA LEU A 32 -1.25 7.64 6.20
C LEU A 32 -0.36 8.66 5.46
N ASN A 33 -0.92 9.47 4.55
CA ASN A 33 -0.17 10.38 3.67
C ASN A 33 0.84 9.66 2.76
N LEU A 34 0.54 8.44 2.33
CA LEU A 34 1.34 7.72 1.35
C LEU A 34 0.96 8.13 -0.09
N VAL A 35 1.97 8.14 -0.96
CA VAL A 35 1.80 8.31 -2.41
C VAL A 35 2.39 7.12 -3.14
N GLY A 36 1.86 6.79 -4.32
CA GLY A 36 2.38 5.67 -5.11
C GLY A 36 1.31 4.96 -5.92
N ARG A 37 1.54 3.68 -6.21
CA ARG A 37 0.63 2.83 -6.97
C ARG A 37 0.64 1.41 -6.43
N ILE A 38 -0.55 0.84 -6.28
CA ILE A 38 -0.75 -0.57 -5.97
C ILE A 38 -1.67 -1.13 -7.04
N ILE A 39 -1.24 -2.20 -7.69
CA ILE A 39 -2.05 -3.00 -8.61
C ILE A 39 -2.59 -4.16 -7.79
N VAL A 40 -3.91 -4.30 -7.77
CA VAL A 40 -4.63 -5.37 -7.08
C VAL A 40 -5.37 -6.19 -8.12
N ALA A 41 -5.29 -7.50 -8.01
CA ALA A 41 -6.03 -8.47 -8.80
C ALA A 41 -6.49 -9.62 -7.89
N ASP A 42 -7.40 -10.47 -8.37
CA ASP A 42 -7.90 -11.60 -7.57
C ASP A 42 -6.78 -12.58 -7.15
N GLU A 43 -5.68 -12.63 -7.90
CA GLU A 43 -4.51 -13.48 -7.60
C GLU A 43 -3.52 -12.87 -6.59
N GLY A 44 -3.69 -11.60 -6.23
CA GLY A 44 -2.79 -10.90 -5.31
C GLY A 44 -2.54 -9.44 -5.68
N LEU A 45 -1.39 -8.91 -5.27
CA LEU A 45 -1.08 -7.50 -5.43
C LEU A 45 0.41 -7.22 -5.67
N ASN A 46 0.68 -6.10 -6.34
CA ASN A 46 2.01 -5.53 -6.54
C ASN A 46 1.97 -4.04 -6.22
N GLY A 47 2.79 -3.58 -5.28
CA GLY A 47 2.72 -2.22 -4.76
C GLY A 47 4.06 -1.50 -4.72
N THR A 48 3.99 -0.20 -4.95
CA THR A 48 5.05 0.77 -4.67
C THR A 48 4.43 1.97 -3.98
N VAL A 49 4.85 2.26 -2.75
CA VAL A 49 4.40 3.43 -1.98
C VAL A 49 5.59 4.17 -1.38
N SER A 50 5.45 5.48 -1.21
CA SER A 50 6.46 6.34 -0.59
C SER A 50 5.81 7.28 0.43
N GLY A 51 6.55 7.58 1.50
CA GLY A 51 6.10 8.46 2.58
C GLY A 51 7.22 8.73 3.58
N THR A 52 6.90 9.38 4.71
CA THR A 52 7.86 9.51 5.82
C THR A 52 8.17 8.14 6.42
N VAL A 53 9.28 8.05 7.16
CA VAL A 53 9.65 6.81 7.88
C VAL A 53 8.50 6.31 8.77
N GLU A 54 7.81 7.22 9.46
CA GLU A 54 6.69 6.91 10.34
C GLU A 54 5.43 6.45 9.57
N SER A 55 5.12 7.07 8.43
CA SER A 55 4.01 6.65 7.56
C SER A 55 4.26 5.26 6.98
N CYS A 56 5.47 5.02 6.47
CA CYS A 56 5.86 3.71 5.95
C CYS A 56 5.87 2.63 7.06
N LYS A 57 6.29 2.97 8.27
CA LYS A 57 6.21 2.05 9.41
C LYS A 57 4.77 1.73 9.79
N SER A 58 3.91 2.74 9.90
CA SER A 58 2.48 2.56 10.20
C SER A 58 1.78 1.69 9.16
N TYR A 59 2.21 1.79 7.90
CA TYR A 59 1.70 0.97 6.80
C TYR A 59 2.12 -0.50 6.89
N MET A 60 3.37 -0.77 7.30
CA MET A 60 3.88 -2.15 7.45
C MET A 60 3.39 -2.86 8.70
N ASP A 61 3.02 -2.12 9.75
CA ASP A 61 2.58 -2.67 11.03
C ASP A 61 1.06 -2.99 11.07
N ALA A 62 0.30 -2.54 10.06
CA ALA A 62 -1.15 -2.75 9.95
C ALA A 62 -1.51 -4.11 9.31
#